data_AF-A0A2N3B0L5-F1
#
_entry.id   AF-A0A2N3B0L5-F1
#
_cell.length_a   1.000
_cell.length_b   1.000
_cell.length_c   1.000
_cell.angle_alpha   90.00
_cell.angle_beta   90.00
_cell.angle_gamma   90.00
#
_symmetry.space_group_name_H-M   'P 1'
#
loop_
_entity.id
_entity.type
_entity.pdbx_description
1 polymer ?
#
loop_
_entity_poly.entity_id
_entity_poly.type
_entity_poly.pdbx_seq_one_letter_code
_entity_poly.pdbx_strand_id
1 'polypeptide(L)'
;MAAIEAEWLALHRQAQELAKLARIAAEPAQITPALGQLIANAKSWQRTLLSQGIEDVAAMLGSGMAALATLADRGQDTGAPALALWREFHAARGALLAVLHTDGDG
;
A
#
# COMPACT_ATOMS: atom_id res chain seq x y z
N MET A 1 -3.85 -17.90 5.27
CA MET A 1 -3.23 -16.56 5.30
C MET A 1 -3.75 -15.83 6.52
N ALA A 2 -2.85 -15.21 7.30
CA ALA A 2 -3.28 -14.33 8.37
C ALA A 2 -3.99 -13.09 7.77
N ALA A 3 -4.91 -12.45 8.52
CA ALA A 3 -5.72 -11.33 8.01
C ALA A 3 -4.87 -10.19 7.40
N ILE A 4 -3.82 -9.78 8.12
CA ILE A 4 -2.86 -8.75 7.69
C ILE A 4 -2.17 -9.09 6.35
N GLU A 5 -1.84 -10.37 6.12
CA GLU A 5 -1.22 -10.79 4.86
C GLU A 5 -2.18 -10.61 3.67
N ALA A 6 -3.47 -10.91 3.89
CA ALA A 6 -4.50 -10.75 2.87
C ALA A 6 -4.72 -9.26 2.54
N GLU A 7 -4.79 -8.42 3.56
CA GLU A 7 -4.94 -6.97 3.43
C GLU A 7 -3.72 -6.36 2.71
N TRP A 8 -2.50 -6.77 3.08
CA TRP A 8 -1.27 -6.33 2.43
C TRP A 8 -1.24 -6.68 0.94
N LEU A 9 -1.64 -7.90 0.57
CA LEU A 9 -1.72 -8.32 -0.84
C LEU A 9 -2.82 -7.55 -1.59
N ALA A 10 -3.98 -7.32 -0.97
CA ALA A 10 -5.04 -6.53 -1.57
C ALA A 10 -4.59 -5.10 -1.86
N LEU A 11 -3.86 -4.48 -0.92
CA LEU A 11 -3.27 -3.16 -1.07
C LEU A 11 -2.30 -3.11 -2.27
N HIS A 12 -1.43 -4.10 -2.41
CA HIS A 12 -0.49 -4.15 -3.53
C HIS A 12 -1.18 -4.32 -4.88
N ARG A 13 -2.28 -5.08 -4.95
CA ARG A 13 -3.07 -5.19 -6.19
C ARG A 13 -3.64 -3.84 -6.63
N GLN A 14 -4.14 -3.03 -5.70
CA GLN A 14 -4.58 -1.67 -6.01
C GLN A 14 -3.41 -0.80 -6.53
N ALA A 15 -2.25 -0.89 -5.88
CA ALA A 15 -1.06 -0.17 -6.32
C ALA A 15 -0.55 -0.60 -7.70
N GLN A 16 -0.75 -1.86 -8.11
CA GLN A 16 -0.43 -2.33 -9.46
C GLN A 16 -1.32 -1.68 -10.52
N GLU A 17 -2.62 -1.52 -10.26
CA GLU A 17 -3.51 -0.78 -11.16
C GLU A 17 -3.12 0.70 -11.24
N LEU A 18 -2.78 1.31 -10.10
CA LEU A 18 -2.28 2.67 -10.06
C LEU A 18 -0.98 2.85 -10.86
N ALA A 19 -0.05 1.90 -10.78
CA ALA A 19 1.20 1.93 -11.55
C ALA A 19 0.95 1.95 -13.07
N LYS A 20 -0.08 1.24 -13.56
CA LYS A 20 -0.49 1.29 -14.97
C LYS A 20 -0.97 2.69 -15.36
N LEU A 21 -1.82 3.32 -14.52
CA LEU A 21 -2.28 4.69 -14.74
C LEU A 21 -1.12 5.70 -14.72
N ALA A 22 -0.15 5.49 -13.84
CA ALA A 22 1.07 6.30 -13.73
C ALA A 22 2.10 6.01 -14.84
N ARG A 23 1.87 5.00 -15.69
CA ARG A 23 2.78 4.55 -16.77
C ARG A 23 4.18 4.18 -16.27
N ILE A 24 4.24 3.53 -15.10
CA ILE A 24 5.48 3.02 -14.50
C ILE A 24 5.43 1.50 -14.37
N ALA A 25 6.58 0.87 -14.14
CA ALA A 25 6.62 -0.54 -13.82
C ALA A 25 5.91 -0.81 -12.49
N ALA A 26 5.01 -1.79 -12.50
CA ALA A 26 4.30 -2.21 -11.29
C ALA A 26 5.24 -2.99 -10.36
N GLU A 27 5.16 -2.72 -9.06
CA GLU A 27 5.83 -3.55 -8.07
C GLU A 27 5.12 -4.92 -7.96
N PRO A 28 5.86 -6.02 -7.73
CA PRO A 28 5.25 -7.33 -7.56
C PRO A 28 4.42 -7.39 -6.27
N ALA A 29 3.13 -7.74 -6.40
CA ALA A 29 2.24 -7.99 -5.28
C ALA A 29 2.52 -9.36 -4.65
N GLN A 30 3.59 -9.44 -3.85
CA GLN A 30 4.00 -10.66 -3.17
C GLN A 30 4.37 -10.41 -1.71
N ILE A 31 4.07 -11.39 -0.87
CA ILE A 31 4.64 -11.47 0.47
C ILE A 31 5.85 -12.39 0.37
N THR A 32 7.04 -11.84 0.62
CA THR A 32 8.24 -12.66 0.70
C THR A 32 8.21 -13.51 1.98
N PRO A 33 8.86 -14.68 2.01
CA PRO A 33 8.94 -15.49 3.23
C PRO A 33 9.48 -14.70 4.44
N ALA A 34 10.42 -13.77 4.20
CA ALA A 34 10.98 -12.89 5.23
C ALA A 34 9.92 -11.93 5.80
N LEU A 35 9.09 -11.31 4.96
CA LEU A 35 7.99 -10.44 5.41
C LEU A 35 6.94 -11.24 6.19
N GLY A 36 6.59 -12.45 5.73
CA GLY A 36 5.68 -13.34 6.44
C GLY A 36 6.18 -13.66 7.85
N GLN A 37 7.48 -13.94 8.00
CA GLN A 37 8.09 -14.17 9.33
C GLN A 37 8.11 -12.90 10.19
N LEU A 38 8.40 -11.73 9.63
CA LEU A 38 8.32 -10.46 10.37
C LEU A 38 6.90 -10.21 10.91
N ILE A 39 5.88 -10.39 10.07
CA ILE A 39 4.48 -10.26 10.49
C ILE A 39 4.13 -11.31 11.55
N ALA A 40 4.61 -12.55 11.42
CA ALA A 40 4.38 -13.61 12.39
C ALA A 40 5.04 -13.33 13.76
N ASN A 41 6.18 -12.64 13.78
CA ASN A 41 6.91 -12.29 15.00
C ASN A 41 6.54 -10.92 15.57
N ALA A 42 5.72 -10.14 14.87
CA ALA A 42 5.32 -8.80 15.28
C ALA A 42 4.56 -8.81 16.62
N LYS A 43 4.91 -7.86 17.49
CA LYS A 43 4.21 -7.58 18.76
C LYS A 43 2.78 -7.14 18.49
N SER A 44 1.88 -7.33 19.47
CA SER A 44 0.46 -6.99 19.31
C SER A 44 0.22 -5.55 18.86
N TRP A 45 0.95 -4.58 19.44
CA TRP A 45 0.83 -3.17 19.04
C TRP A 45 1.30 -2.91 17.61
N GLN A 46 2.36 -3.60 17.14
CA GLN A 46 2.85 -3.50 15.76
C GLN A 46 1.80 -4.03 14.79
N ARG A 47 1.13 -5.14 15.14
CA ARG A 47 0.04 -5.71 14.33
C ARG A 47 -1.16 -4.79 14.24
N THR A 48 -1.56 -4.17 15.35
CA THR A 48 -2.65 -3.19 15.37
C THR A 48 -2.31 -1.98 14.51
N LEU A 49 -1.11 -1.41 14.68
CA LEU A 49 -0.68 -0.25 13.90
C LEU A 49 -0.56 -0.58 12.40
N LEU A 50 -0.05 -1.78 12.09
CA LEU A 50 0.05 -2.25 10.71
C LEU A 50 -1.34 -2.43 10.07
N SER A 51 -2.29 -3.05 10.77
CA SER A 51 -3.66 -3.26 10.27
C SER A 51 -4.36 -1.92 10.03
N GLN A 52 -4.34 -1.00 11.00
CA GLN A 52 -4.90 0.35 10.84
C GLN A 52 -4.24 1.10 9.69
N GLY A 53 -2.92 1.04 9.60
CA GLY A 53 -2.19 1.71 8.53
C GLY A 53 -2.49 1.13 7.15
N ILE A 54 -2.74 -0.19 7.04
CA ILE A 54 -3.18 -0.79 5.77
C ILE A 54 -4.58 -0.27 5.39
N GLU A 55 -5.51 -0.18 6.34
CA GLU A 55 -6.84 0.38 6.11
C GLU A 55 -6.78 1.84 5.64
N ASP A 56 -5.95 2.67 6.29
CA ASP A 56 -5.79 4.08 5.94
C ASP A 56 -5.23 4.24 4.52
N VAL A 57 -4.20 3.46 4.16
CA VAL A 57 -3.61 3.51 2.82
C VAL A 57 -4.58 2.95 1.77
N ALA A 58 -5.38 1.94 2.10
CA ALA A 58 -6.41 1.41 1.21
C ALA A 58 -7.51 2.45 0.93
N ALA A 59 -7.93 3.22 1.95
CA ALA A 59 -8.88 4.31 1.78
C ALA A 59 -8.32 5.45 0.92
N MET A 60 -7.04 5.81 1.14
CA MET A 60 -6.30 6.79 0.32
C MET A 60 -6.24 6.35 -1.14
N LEU A 61 -5.84 5.09 -1.42
CA LEU A 61 -5.78 4.55 -2.78
C LEU A 61 -7.16 4.49 -3.43
N GLY A 62 -8.18 4.01 -2.71
CA GLY A 62 -9.54 3.91 -3.22
C GLY A 62 -10.12 5.26 -3.64
N SER A 63 -9.98 6.28 -2.79
CA SER A 63 -10.44 7.64 -3.10
C SER A 63 -9.65 8.28 -4.24
N GLY A 64 -8.31 8.14 -4.25
CA GLY A 64 -7.47 8.65 -5.31
C GLY A 64 -7.73 8.00 -6.66
N MET A 65 -7.93 6.67 -6.71
CA MET A 65 -8.28 5.97 -7.94
C MET A 65 -9.67 6.35 -8.47
N ALA A 66 -10.67 6.57 -7.60
CA ALA A 66 -11.98 7.06 -8.02
C ALA A 66 -11.90 8.47 -8.64
N ALA A 67 -11.05 9.34 -8.08
CA ALA A 67 -10.79 10.66 -8.65
C ALA A 67 -10.08 10.54 -10.02
N LEU A 68 -9.09 9.67 -10.17
CA LEU A 68 -8.41 9.41 -11.44
C LEU A 68 -9.37 8.87 -12.50
N ALA A 69 -10.28 7.97 -12.14
CA ALA A 69 -11.33 7.49 -13.05
C ALA A 69 -12.23 8.63 -13.54
N THR A 70 -12.61 9.55 -12.65
CA THR A 70 -13.39 10.74 -13.01
C THR A 70 -12.63 11.66 -13.99
N LEU A 71 -11.32 11.84 -13.81
CA LEU A 71 -10.49 12.61 -14.74
C LEU A 71 -10.39 11.92 -16.11
N ALA A 72 -10.22 10.60 -16.13
CA ALA A 72 -10.16 9.79 -17.34
C ALA A 72 -11.46 9.87 -18.14
N ASP A 73 -12.62 9.78 -17.48
CA ASP A 73 -13.94 9.91 -18.12
C ASP A 73 -14.15 11.30 -18.76
N ARG A 74 -13.47 12.32 -18.24
CA ARG A 74 -13.45 13.68 -18.80
C ARG A 74 -12.41 13.87 -19.90
N GLY A 75 -11.68 12.83 -20.28
CA GLY A 75 -10.61 12.88 -21.27
C GLY A 75 -9.36 13.64 -20.79
N GLN A 76 -9.18 13.80 -19.48
CA GLN A 76 -8.02 14.50 -18.90
C GLN A 76 -6.86 13.53 -18.68
N ASP A 77 -5.61 14.03 -18.76
CA ASP A 77 -4.43 13.19 -18.51
C ASP A 77 -4.31 12.85 -17.02
N THR A 78 -4.24 11.56 -16.73
CA THR A 78 -4.14 11.01 -15.37
C THR A 78 -2.71 10.70 -14.96
N GLY A 79 -1.73 10.81 -15.87
CA GLY A 79 -0.36 10.34 -15.61
C GLY A 79 0.32 11.03 -14.41
N ALA A 80 0.32 12.36 -14.39
CA ALA A 80 0.92 13.14 -13.30
C ALA A 80 0.24 12.90 -11.93
N PRO A 81 -1.10 13.00 -11.78
CA PRO A 81 -1.74 12.72 -10.50
C PRO A 81 -1.63 11.24 -10.08
N ALA A 82 -1.63 10.29 -11.02
CA ALA A 82 -1.41 8.87 -10.70
C ALA A 82 0.01 8.62 -10.16
N LEU A 83 1.03 9.28 -10.75
CA LEU A 83 2.41 9.18 -10.25
C LEU A 83 2.55 9.80 -8.85
N ALA A 84 1.88 10.91 -8.57
CA ALA A 84 1.88 11.52 -7.24
C ALA A 84 1.28 10.55 -6.20
N LEU A 85 0.09 10.01 -6.47
CA LEU A 85 -0.56 9.03 -5.59
C LEU A 85 0.29 7.76 -5.40
N TRP A 86 0.99 7.31 -6.44
CA TRP A 86 1.87 6.15 -6.34
C TRP A 86 3.04 6.42 -5.38
N ARG A 87 3.62 7.63 -5.41
CA ARG A 87 4.70 8.03 -4.48
C ARG A 87 4.22 8.07 -3.04
N GLU A 88 2.99 8.55 -2.81
CA GLU A 88 2.37 8.52 -1.47
C GLU A 88 2.19 7.09 -0.98
N PHE A 89 1.67 6.18 -1.82
CA PHE A 89 1.60 4.76 -1.50
C PHE A 89 2.98 4.16 -1.18
N HIS A 90 4.00 4.43 -2.01
CA HIS A 90 5.34 3.90 -1.82
C HIS A 90 5.94 4.36 -0.48
N ALA A 91 5.78 5.64 -0.14
CA ALA A 91 6.22 6.19 1.15
C ALA A 91 5.46 5.57 2.33
N ALA A 92 4.13 5.46 2.24
CA ALA A 92 3.31 4.88 3.29
C ALA A 92 3.64 3.39 3.51
N ARG A 93 3.82 2.61 2.43
CA ARG A 93 4.27 1.22 2.50
C ARG A 93 5.62 1.11 3.22
N GLY A 94 6.56 2.00 2.92
CA GLY A 94 7.85 2.07 3.60
C GLY A 94 7.70 2.28 5.11
N ALA A 95 6.81 3.20 5.52
CA ALA A 95 6.52 3.44 6.93
C ALA A 95 5.90 2.21 7.63
N LEU A 96 4.98 1.51 6.96
CA LEU A 96 4.38 0.27 7.49
C LEU A 96 5.42 -0.84 7.69
N LEU A 97 6.37 -0.98 6.77
CA LEU A 97 7.48 -1.91 6.93
C LEU A 97 8.41 -1.51 8.07
N ALA A 98 8.62 -0.21 8.30
CA ALA A 98 9.44 0.28 9.40
C ALA A 98 8.84 -0.08 10.77
N VAL A 99 7.51 -0.08 10.91
CA VAL A 99 6.82 -0.52 12.15
C VAL A 99 7.24 -1.92 12.58
N LEU A 100 7.42 -2.84 11.62
CA LEU A 100 7.83 -4.22 11.89
C LEU A 100 9.28 -4.36 12.37
N HIS A 101 10.12 -3.36 12.10
CA HIS A 101 11.52 -3.31 12.51
C HIS A 101 11.75 -2.45 13.75
N THR A 102 10.72 -1.78 14.27
CA THR A 102 10.81 -1.00 15.51
C THR A 102 10.86 -1.96 16.70
N ASP A 103 12.08 -2.32 17.09
CA ASP A 103 12.34 -2.80 18.45
C ASP A 103 12.08 -1.63 19.38
N GLY A 104 10.92 -1.61 20.04
CA GLY A 104 10.57 -0.53 20.95
C GLY A 104 11.74 -0.23 21.90
N ASP A 105 12.32 0.96 21.78
CA ASP A 105 13.18 1.52 22.81
C ASP A 105 12.35 1.56 24.10
N GLY A 106 12.73 0.70 25.03
CA GLY A 106 12.23 0.58 26.39
C GLY A 106 13.27 -0.10 27.25
#